data_AF-A0A813DES7-F1
#
_entry.id   AF-A0A813DES7-F1
#
_cell.length_a   1.000
_cell.length_b   1.000
_cell.length_c   1.000
_cell.angle_alpha   90.00
_cell.angle_beta   90.00
_cell.angle_gamma   90.00
#
_symmetry.space_group_name_H-M   'P 1'
#
loop_
_entity.id
_entity.type
_entity.pdbx_description
1 polymer ?
#
loop_
_entity_poly.entity_id
_entity_poly.type
_entity_poly.pdbx_seq_one_letter_code
_entity_poly.pdbx_strand_id
1 'polypeptide(L)'
;MTMVAALMFLQAFLLISVNKLLCESAVERIRELYSDYEVHMYHNHTVQIWTGFQRGIPGYFDATQFNQFGDDDRSLLCQIPLAHVKYISCILVVWTLTCFIELRLIMSQSMQVLVATPTVDSMSQALASTDTPHEVEVVGLTLPVKAVIGLFVLLP
;
A
#
# COMPACT_ATOMS: atom_id res chain seq x y z
N MET A 1 17.33 -19.87 5.02
CA MET A 1 15.96 -19.96 5.57
C MET A 1 15.74 -19.03 6.76
N THR A 2 16.60 -19.05 7.79
CA THR A 2 16.51 -18.14 8.96
C THR A 2 16.51 -16.65 8.59
N MET A 3 17.37 -16.24 7.66
CA MET A 3 17.43 -14.85 7.18
C MET A 3 16.14 -14.39 6.48
N VAL A 4 15.53 -15.27 5.67
CA VAL A 4 14.30 -14.95 4.93
C VAL A 4 13.11 -14.79 5.88
N ALA A 5 12.98 -15.71 6.86
CA ALA A 5 11.93 -15.61 7.87
C ALA A 5 12.04 -14.33 8.72
N ALA A 6 13.27 -13.92 9.06
CA ALA A 6 13.51 -12.68 9.79
C ALA A 6 13.10 -11.44 8.98
N LEU A 7 13.36 -11.40 7.67
CA LEU A 7 12.96 -10.30 6.80
C LEU A 7 11.44 -10.21 6.64
N MET A 8 10.75 -11.34 6.48
CA MET A 8 9.28 -11.37 6.40
C MET A 8 8.63 -10.87 7.70
N PHE A 9 9.15 -11.30 8.85
CA PHE A 9 8.69 -10.80 10.14
C PHE A 9 8.91 -9.29 10.27
N LEU A 10 10.08 -8.80 9.86
CA LEU A 10 10.40 -7.38 9.89
C LEU A 10 9.46 -6.57 8.99
N GLN A 11 9.19 -7.04 7.76
CA GLN A 11 8.26 -6.38 6.85
C GLN A 11 6.83 -6.33 7.41
N ALA A 12 6.32 -7.45 7.94
CA ALA A 12 5.00 -7.48 8.57
C ALA A 12 4.93 -6.55 9.79
N PHE A 13 5.97 -6.57 10.63
CA PHE A 13 6.07 -5.69 11.79
C PHE A 13 6.06 -4.21 11.39
N LEU A 14 6.82 -3.84 10.36
CA LEU A 14 6.87 -2.47 9.84
C LEU A 14 5.52 -2.05 9.27
N LEU A 15 4.84 -2.89 8.49
CA LEU A 15 3.51 -2.59 7.96
C LEU A 15 2.48 -2.36 9.06
N ILE A 16 2.45 -3.23 10.07
CA ILE A 16 1.55 -3.09 11.23
C ILE A 16 1.87 -1.79 11.99
N SER A 17 3.15 -1.49 12.18
CA SER A 17 3.61 -0.29 12.88
C SER A 17 3.24 0.98 12.14
N VAL A 18 3.43 1.02 10.81
CA VAL A 18 3.05 2.16 9.96
C VAL A 18 1.54 2.37 10.00
N ASN A 19 0.75 1.31 9.84
CA ASN A 19 -0.70 1.41 9.86
C ASN A 19 -1.20 1.95 11.22
N LYS A 20 -0.74 1.35 12.32
CA LYS A 20 -1.21 1.71 13.66
C LYS A 20 -0.69 3.06 14.14
N LEU A 21 0.58 3.40 13.88
CA LEU A 21 1.19 4.60 14.43
C LEU A 21 1.01 5.82 13.53
N LEU A 22 1.11 5.65 12.21
CA LEU A 22 1.06 6.77 11.27
C LEU A 22 -0.34 6.96 10.70
N CYS A 23 -0.98 5.89 10.21
CA CYS A 23 -2.27 6.04 9.54
C CYS A 23 -3.39 6.36 10.53
N GLU A 24 -3.47 5.67 11.68
CA GLU A 24 -4.52 5.92 12.66
C GLU A 24 -4.49 7.37 13.19
N SER A 25 -3.32 7.83 13.64
CA SER A 25 -3.13 9.19 14.14
C SER A 25 -3.38 10.27 13.07
N ALA A 26 -2.89 10.06 11.84
CA ALA A 26 -3.14 11.01 10.76
C ALA A 26 -4.63 11.07 10.37
N VAL A 27 -5.32 9.93 10.34
CA VAL A 27 -6.75 9.85 10.04
C VAL A 27 -7.59 10.51 11.13
N GLU A 28 -7.25 10.30 12.40
CA GLU A 28 -7.93 10.94 13.53
C GLU A 28 -7.79 12.47 13.46
N ARG A 29 -6.57 12.98 13.30
CA ARG A 29 -6.32 14.42 13.14
C ARG A 29 -7.09 15.03 11.97
N ILE A 30 -7.15 14.34 10.83
CA ILE A 30 -7.93 14.80 9.67
C ILE A 30 -9.43 14.82 9.97
N ARG A 31 -9.95 13.83 10.71
CA ARG A 31 -11.36 13.77 11.09
C ARG A 31 -11.75 14.87 12.09
N GLU A 32 -10.89 15.17 13.05
CA GLU A 32 -11.05 16.29 13.98
C GLU A 32 -11.08 17.62 13.22
N LEU A 33 -10.07 17.89 12.38
CA LEU A 33 -10.00 19.09 11.56
C LEU A 33 -11.25 19.27 10.67
N TYR A 34 -11.73 18.18 10.08
CA TYR A 34 -12.95 18.21 9.27
C TYR A 34 -14.22 18.40 10.11
N SER A 35 -14.25 17.84 11.33
CA SER A 35 -15.35 18.06 12.28
C SER A 35 -15.44 19.53 12.69
N ASP A 36 -14.31 20.16 12.99
CA ASP A 36 -14.24 21.59 13.35
C ASP A 36 -14.65 22.48 12.18
N TYR A 37 -14.23 22.13 10.97
CA TYR A 37 -14.69 22.77 9.74
C TYR A 37 -16.20 22.68 9.55
N GLU A 38 -16.82 21.51 9.75
CA GLU A 38 -18.27 21.32 9.65
C GLU A 38 -19.00 22.18 10.70
N VAL A 39 -18.52 22.22 11.94
CA VAL A 39 -19.11 23.07 12.98
C VAL A 39 -19.04 24.56 12.59
N HIS A 40 -17.92 24.99 12.02
CA HIS A 40 -17.70 26.36 11.57
C HIS A 40 -18.56 26.73 10.35
N MET A 41 -18.63 25.87 9.33
CA MET A 41 -19.40 26.13 8.10
C MET A 41 -20.93 26.15 8.32
N TYR A 42 -21.42 25.42 9.33
CA TYR A 42 -22.86 25.26 9.57
C TYR A 42 -23.36 26.06 10.78
N HIS A 43 -22.57 26.97 11.36
CA HIS A 43 -22.98 27.79 12.53
C HIS A 43 -23.50 26.93 13.69
N ASN A 44 -22.81 25.85 14.06
CA ASN A 44 -23.25 24.85 15.04
C ASN A 44 -24.53 24.06 14.66
N HIS A 45 -25.04 24.16 13.43
CA HIS A 45 -26.12 23.29 12.92
C HIS A 45 -25.55 21.95 12.44
N THR A 46 -24.95 21.21 13.38
CA THR A 46 -24.35 19.90 13.14
C THR A 46 -25.03 18.84 13.99
N VAL A 47 -24.94 17.59 13.54
CA VAL A 47 -25.32 16.40 14.32
C VAL A 47 -24.09 15.56 14.60
N GLN A 48 -23.99 15.06 15.82
CA GLN A 48 -22.95 14.12 16.20
C GLN A 48 -23.33 12.73 15.68
N ILE A 49 -22.46 12.13 14.86
CA ILE A 49 -22.62 10.75 14.40
C ILE A 49 -22.06 9.77 15.43
N TRP A 50 -22.37 8.48 15.28
CA TRP A 50 -21.95 7.41 16.21
C TRP A 50 -20.43 7.32 16.44
N THR A 51 -19.62 7.84 15.52
CA THR A 51 -18.15 7.92 15.66
C THR A 51 -17.68 9.09 16.54
N GLY A 52 -18.59 9.93 17.03
CA GLY A 52 -18.28 11.09 17.87
C GLY A 52 -17.98 12.39 17.13
N PHE A 53 -17.87 12.37 15.80
CA PHE A 53 -17.59 13.55 14.96
C PHE A 53 -18.88 14.31 14.59
N GLN A 54 -18.75 15.60 14.31
CA GLN A 54 -19.84 16.47 13.90
C GLN A 54 -20.02 16.44 12.36
N ARG A 55 -21.26 16.51 11.90
CA ARG A 55 -21.63 16.61 10.48
C ARG A 55 -22.73 17.65 10.27
N GLY A 56 -22.57 18.51 9.28
CA GLY A 56 -23.53 19.56 8.95
C GLY A 56 -24.90 19.04 8.54
N ILE A 57 -25.94 19.76 8.94
CA ILE A 57 -27.32 19.49 8.54
C ILE A 57 -27.57 20.14 7.16
N PRO A 58 -28.10 19.41 6.17
CA PRO A 58 -28.40 19.97 4.85
C PRO A 58 -29.26 21.23 4.93
N GLY A 59 -28.88 22.28 4.20
CA GLY A 59 -29.59 23.56 4.14
C GLY A 59 -29.01 24.69 4.99
N TYR A 60 -28.11 24.40 5.93
CA TYR A 60 -27.45 25.39 6.80
C TYR A 60 -26.00 25.70 6.40
N PHE A 61 -25.54 25.19 5.26
CA PHE A 61 -24.17 25.40 4.78
C PHE A 61 -23.97 26.85 4.33
N ASP A 62 -23.01 27.53 4.95
CA ASP A 62 -22.62 28.90 4.61
C ASP A 62 -21.17 28.95 4.13
N ALA A 63 -21.00 29.00 2.80
CA ALA A 63 -19.68 29.07 2.17
C ALA A 63 -18.89 30.34 2.53
N THR A 64 -19.56 31.41 2.99
CA THR A 64 -18.88 32.67 3.32
C THR A 64 -18.03 32.56 4.59
N GLN A 65 -18.34 31.59 5.46
CA GLN A 65 -17.57 31.29 6.67
C GLN A 65 -16.15 30.77 6.35
N PHE A 66 -15.93 30.23 5.15
CA PHE A 66 -14.63 29.67 4.78
C PHE A 66 -13.47 30.68 4.85
N ASN A 67 -13.76 31.96 4.63
CA ASN A 67 -12.77 33.02 4.73
C ASN A 67 -12.44 33.41 6.17
N GLN A 68 -13.29 33.05 7.13
CA GLN A 68 -13.12 33.32 8.55
C GLN A 68 -12.42 32.17 9.29
N PHE A 69 -12.31 31.00 8.65
CA PHE A 69 -11.57 29.87 9.15
C PHE A 69 -10.05 30.16 9.11
N GLY A 70 -9.32 29.73 10.13
CA GLY A 70 -7.88 30.02 10.27
C GLY A 70 -7.08 29.61 9.03
N ASP A 71 -6.16 30.48 8.59
CA ASP A 71 -5.40 30.27 7.35
C ASP A 71 -4.60 28.95 7.34
N ASP A 72 -4.03 28.58 8.50
CA ASP A 72 -3.26 27.34 8.69
C ASP A 72 -4.16 26.10 8.54
N ASP A 73 -5.29 26.09 9.24
CA ASP A 73 -6.26 24.99 9.22
C ASP A 73 -6.91 24.86 7.84
N ARG A 74 -7.18 25.98 7.18
CA ARG A 74 -7.68 26.02 5.80
C ARG A 74 -6.68 25.39 4.83
N SER A 75 -5.40 25.71 4.96
CA SER A 75 -4.34 25.12 4.14
C SER A 75 -4.27 23.61 4.33
N LEU A 76 -4.32 23.13 5.57
CA LEU A 76 -4.35 21.70 5.89
C LEU A 76 -5.60 21.03 5.31
N LEU A 77 -6.75 21.68 5.37
CA LEU A 77 -8.02 21.15 4.86
C LEU A 77 -8.00 21.01 3.33
N CYS A 78 -7.44 21.99 2.62
CA CYS A 78 -7.22 21.95 1.17
C CYS A 78 -6.22 20.85 0.74
N GLN A 79 -5.34 20.41 1.64
CA GLN A 79 -4.39 19.33 1.37
C GLN A 79 -5.00 17.93 1.53
N ILE A 80 -6.21 17.80 2.10
CA ILE A 80 -6.87 16.50 2.28
C ILE A 80 -7.22 15.93 0.89
N PRO A 81 -6.52 14.87 0.41
CA PRO A 81 -6.69 14.37 -0.95
C PRO A 81 -8.08 13.77 -1.20
N LEU A 82 -8.78 13.42 -0.12
CA LEU A 82 -10.13 12.84 -0.12
C LEU A 82 -11.23 13.87 -0.43
N ALA A 83 -10.95 15.18 -0.40
CA ALA A 83 -11.97 16.21 -0.62
C ALA A 83 -12.57 16.17 -2.04
N HIS A 84 -11.86 15.60 -3.01
CA HIS A 84 -12.35 15.44 -4.39
C HIS A 84 -12.28 13.99 -4.86
N VAL A 85 -13.40 13.25 -4.73
CA VAL A 85 -13.56 11.85 -5.17
C VAL A 85 -13.10 11.61 -6.63
N LYS A 86 -13.31 12.60 -7.51
CA LYS A 86 -12.87 12.52 -8.91
C LYS A 86 -11.34 12.50 -9.06
N TYR A 87 -10.63 13.28 -8.24
CA TYR A 87 -9.18 13.39 -8.28
C TYR A 87 -8.52 12.15 -7.69
N ILE A 88 -8.98 11.70 -6.52
CA ILE A 88 -8.48 10.45 -5.89
C ILE A 88 -8.73 9.23 -6.78
N SER A 89 -9.86 9.17 -7.49
CA SER A 89 -10.14 8.08 -8.44
C SER A 89 -9.09 8.01 -9.54
N CYS A 90 -8.66 9.14 -10.10
CA CYS A 90 -7.60 9.18 -11.10
C CYS A 90 -6.27 8.65 -10.54
N ILE A 91 -5.88 9.10 -9.35
CA ILE A 91 -4.66 8.65 -8.67
C ILE A 91 -4.71 7.14 -8.41
N LEU A 92 -5.83 6.63 -7.90
CA LEU A 92 -6.02 5.20 -7.66
C LEU A 92 -5.94 4.39 -8.95
N VAL A 93 -6.45 4.90 -10.07
CA VAL A 93 -6.31 4.24 -11.38
C VAL A 93 -4.84 4.18 -11.81
N VAL A 94 -4.10 5.28 -11.71
CA VAL A 94 -2.67 5.27 -12.03
C VAL A 94 -1.91 4.28 -11.14
N TRP A 95 -2.19 4.30 -9.84
CA TRP A 95 -1.52 3.41 -8.90
C TRP A 95 -1.86 1.93 -9.14
N THR A 96 -3.12 1.61 -9.40
CA THR A 96 -3.54 0.24 -9.75
C THR A 96 -2.90 -0.25 -11.04
N LEU A 97 -2.74 0.60 -12.05
CA LEU A 97 -2.00 0.26 -13.27
C LEU A 97 -0.52 -0.02 -12.98
N THR A 98 0.13 0.81 -12.15
CA THR A 98 1.52 0.57 -11.72
C THR A 98 1.64 -0.77 -10.98
N CYS A 99 0.75 -1.05 -10.02
CA CYS A 99 0.70 -2.34 -9.33
C CYS A 99 0.51 -3.51 -10.30
N PHE A 100 -0.30 -3.34 -11.34
CA PHE A 100 -0.54 -4.39 -12.33
C PHE A 100 0.68 -4.68 -13.21
N ILE A 101 1.45 -3.64 -13.56
CA ILE A 101 2.72 -3.79 -14.30
C ILE A 101 3.72 -4.60 -13.47
N GLU A 102 3.91 -4.23 -12.21
CA GLU A 102 4.80 -4.94 -11.28
C GLU A 102 4.33 -6.39 -11.07
N LEU A 103 3.02 -6.60 -10.86
CA LEU A 103 2.45 -7.93 -10.70
C LEU A 103 2.72 -8.80 -11.93
N ARG A 104 2.55 -8.27 -13.15
CA ARG A 104 2.84 -8.98 -14.39
C ARG A 104 4.32 -9.35 -14.51
N LEU A 105 5.21 -8.45 -14.11
CA LEU A 105 6.65 -8.69 -14.09
C LEU A 105 7.01 -9.84 -13.14
N ILE A 106 6.49 -9.79 -11.91
CA ILE A 106 6.68 -10.83 -10.89
C ILE A 106 6.10 -12.16 -11.38
N MET A 107 4.89 -12.18 -11.92
CA MET A 107 4.26 -13.39 -12.45
C MET A 107 5.07 -14.00 -13.59
N SER A 108 5.58 -13.19 -14.52
CA SER A 108 6.40 -13.66 -15.64
C SER A 108 7.70 -14.28 -15.15
N GLN A 109 8.43 -13.60 -14.26
CA GLN A 109 9.67 -14.12 -13.67
C GLN A 109 9.42 -15.39 -12.87
N SER A 110 8.32 -15.42 -12.13
CA SER A 110 7.93 -16.57 -11.32
C SER A 110 7.54 -17.78 -12.14
N MET A 111 6.83 -17.58 -13.26
CA MET A 111 6.52 -18.64 -14.20
C MET A 111 7.80 -19.19 -14.83
N GLN A 112 8.76 -18.32 -15.15
CA GLN A 112 10.06 -18.75 -15.67
C GLN A 112 10.83 -19.61 -14.65
N VAL A 113 10.92 -19.18 -13.39
CA VAL A 113 11.67 -19.89 -12.34
C VAL A 113 10.99 -21.18 -11.88
N LEU A 114 9.66 -21.16 -11.70
CA LEU A 114 8.94 -22.31 -11.15
C LEU A 114 8.54 -23.33 -12.22
N VAL A 115 8.06 -22.86 -13.37
CA VAL A 115 7.48 -23.71 -14.42
C VAL A 115 8.51 -24.03 -15.51
N ALA A 116 9.21 -23.03 -16.03
CA ALA A 116 10.10 -23.25 -17.19
C ALA A 116 11.43 -23.92 -16.82
N THR A 117 11.99 -23.65 -15.64
CA THR A 117 13.22 -24.32 -15.19
C THR A 117 12.93 -25.79 -14.87
N PRO A 118 13.66 -26.79 -15.41
CA PRO A 118 13.44 -28.20 -15.09
C PRO A 118 13.77 -28.54 -13.63
N THR A 119 13.13 -29.60 -13.11
CA THR A 119 13.43 -30.14 -11.78
C THR A 119 14.59 -31.12 -11.83
N VAL A 120 15.59 -30.91 -10.98
CA VAL A 120 16.75 -31.80 -10.81
C VAL A 120 16.74 -32.47 -9.43
N ASP A 121 17.29 -33.68 -9.34
CA ASP A 121 17.28 -34.47 -8.09
C ASP A 121 18.32 -33.97 -7.07
N SER A 122 19.47 -33.46 -7.57
CA SER A 122 20.56 -32.97 -6.74
C SER A 122 20.96 -31.55 -7.11
N MET A 123 21.27 -30.74 -6.10
CA MET A 123 21.73 -29.36 -6.30
C MET A 123 23.11 -29.28 -6.97
N SER A 124 23.89 -30.36 -6.96
CA SER A 124 25.13 -30.46 -7.74
C SER A 124 24.90 -30.42 -9.26
N GLN A 125 23.69 -30.73 -9.73
CA GLN A 125 23.29 -30.68 -11.15
C GLN A 125 22.58 -29.37 -11.51
N ALA A 126 22.40 -28.45 -10.56
CA ALA A 126 21.72 -27.20 -10.79
C ALA A 126 22.53 -26.23 -11.68
N LEU A 127 23.83 -26.46 -11.78
CA LEU A 127 24.80 -25.60 -12.46
C LEU A 127 25.40 -26.33 -13.65
N ALA A 128 25.34 -25.73 -14.83
CA ALA A 128 26.14 -26.15 -15.99
C ALA A 128 27.21 -25.10 -16.27
N SER A 129 28.42 -25.58 -16.57
CA SER A 129 29.50 -24.71 -17.03
C SER A 129 29.23 -24.29 -18.47
N THR A 130 29.20 -22.98 -18.71
CA THR A 130 29.13 -22.40 -20.04
C THR A 130 30.53 -22.38 -20.67
N ASP A 131 30.63 -22.26 -22.01
CA ASP A 131 31.90 -22.17 -22.75
C ASP A 131 32.80 -21.00 -22.29
N THR A 132 32.23 -20.00 -21.62
CA THR A 132 32.96 -18.91 -20.99
C THR A 132 33.46 -19.33 -19.60
N PRO A 133 34.78 -19.25 -19.32
CA PRO A 133 35.41 -19.85 -18.14
C PRO A 133 34.98 -19.27 -16.77
N HIS A 134 34.11 -18.26 -16.74
CA HIS A 134 33.65 -17.59 -15.53
C HIS A 134 32.12 -17.43 -15.43
N GLU A 135 31.35 -18.01 -16.37
CA GLU A 135 29.89 -17.98 -16.29
C GLU A 135 29.34 -19.37 -15.98
N VAL A 136 28.42 -19.42 -15.04
CA VAL A 136 27.73 -20.64 -14.64
C VAL A 136 26.24 -20.40 -14.85
N GLU A 137 25.62 -21.22 -15.69
CA GLU A 137 24.19 -21.13 -15.97
C GLU A 137 23.41 -22.03 -15.02
N VAL A 138 22.30 -21.51 -14.49
CA VAL A 138 21.38 -22.29 -13.66
C VAL A 138 20.45 -23.08 -14.58
N VAL A 139 20.74 -24.37 -14.77
CA VAL A 139 19.99 -25.24 -15.68
C VAL A 139 18.76 -25.85 -15.01
N GLY A 140 18.78 -26.00 -13.68
CA GLY A 140 17.73 -26.72 -12.95
C GLY A 140 17.60 -26.30 -11.50
N LEU A 141 16.41 -26.50 -10.93
CA LEU A 141 16.12 -26.26 -9.51
C LEU A 141 15.53 -27.51 -8.87
N THR A 142 15.93 -27.84 -7.65
CA THR A 142 15.35 -28.97 -6.93
C THR A 142 13.91 -28.64 -6.50
N LEU A 143 13.04 -29.66 -6.47
CA LEU A 143 11.63 -29.53 -6.07
C LEU A 143 11.43 -28.83 -4.70
N PRO A 144 12.18 -29.17 -3.62
CA PRO A 144 12.04 -28.46 -2.34
C PRO A 144 12.41 -26.98 -2.44
N VAL A 145 13.41 -26.61 -3.24
CA VAL A 145 13.78 -25.20 -3.44
C VAL A 145 12.69 -24.45 -4.19
N LYS A 146 12.09 -25.05 -5.22
CA LYS A 146 10.94 -24.47 -5.92
C LYS A 146 9.74 -24.25 -4.99
N ALA A 147 9.44 -25.22 -4.13
CA ALA A 147 8.35 -25.10 -3.16
C ALA A 147 8.59 -23.95 -2.18
N VAL A 148 9.84 -23.77 -1.72
CA VAL A 148 10.22 -22.67 -0.83
C VAL A 148 10.12 -21.33 -1.55
N ILE A 149 10.63 -21.21 -2.79
CA ILE A 149 10.51 -19.98 -3.58
C ILE A 149 9.04 -19.65 -3.82
N GLY A 150 8.22 -20.62 -4.24
CA GLY A 150 6.79 -20.43 -4.47
C GLY A 150 6.02 -20.04 -3.20
N LEU A 151 6.34 -20.60 -2.04
CA LEU A 151 5.65 -20.28 -0.80
C LEU A 151 6.08 -18.93 -0.21
N PHE A 152 7.37 -18.59 -0.28
CA PHE A 152 7.91 -17.44 0.45
C PHE A 152 8.14 -16.19 -0.41
N VAL A 153 8.28 -16.33 -1.73
CA VAL A 153 8.56 -15.20 -2.64
C VAL A 153 7.31 -14.77 -3.42
N LEU A 154 6.41 -15.72 -3.73
CA LEU A 154 5.20 -15.45 -4.50
C LEU A 154 3.93 -15.23 -3.67
N LEU A 155 3.91 -15.75 -2.44
CA LEU A 155 2.80 -15.62 -1.50
C LEU A 155 2.94 -14.52 -0.41
N PRO A 156 3.85 -13.51 -0.47
CA PRO A 156 3.81 -12.41 0.49
C PRO A 156 2.46 -11.71 0.57
#